data_AF-A0A4Q7F7Q6-F1
#
_entry.id   AF-A0A4Q7F7Q6-F1
#
_cell.length_a   1.000
_cell.length_b   1.000
_cell.length_c   1.000
_cell.angle_alpha   90.00
_cell.angle_beta   90.00
_cell.angle_gamma   90.00
#
_symmetry.space_group_name_H-M   'P 1'
#
loop_
_entity.id
_entity.type
_entity.pdbx_description
1 polymer ?
#
loop_
_entity_poly.entity_id
_entity_poly.type
_entity_poly.pdbx_seq_one_letter_code
_entity_poly.pdbx_strand_id
1 'polypeptide(L)'
;MASDPDLRGVRQQAAYAWRIFKGNTNEFHGDFLRAKQQINQWKAWFLSDQNKSGFLATVSAVQVPQHMARNPTYNKYVLVFGRRAEYAGNEDRRRLVKAAETDDFKIITFDSLAEGLSQKKELTVGSRHNQFIDILADEITDAGMYAWMEPTQLRVSKALHERLRKGGSNHFVLGNDGQRQEALSRAASLVRVRPN
;
A
#
# COMPACT_ATOMS: atom_id res chain seq x y z
N MET A 1 15.56 -30.91 37.40
CA MET A 1 15.61 -29.42 37.42
C MET A 1 16.94 -29.00 36.80
N ALA A 2 16.96 -28.76 35.49
CA ALA A 2 18.11 -28.20 34.80
C ALA A 2 17.66 -26.86 34.22
N SER A 3 18.15 -25.79 34.84
CA SER A 3 17.96 -24.41 34.39
C SER A 3 18.88 -24.15 33.19
N ASP A 4 18.27 -24.03 32.02
CA ASP A 4 18.94 -23.71 30.76
C ASP A 4 19.47 -22.24 30.77
N PRO A 5 20.78 -21.98 30.58
CA PRO A 5 21.34 -20.63 30.71
C PRO A 5 21.19 -19.74 29.46
N ASP A 6 20.59 -20.20 28.35
CA ASP A 6 20.77 -19.52 27.05
C ASP A 6 19.65 -18.57 26.59
N LEU A 7 18.62 -18.33 27.42
CA LEU A 7 17.50 -17.45 27.03
C LEU A 7 17.74 -15.96 27.32
N ARG A 8 18.89 -15.58 27.89
CA ARG A 8 19.23 -14.18 28.19
C ARG A 8 19.94 -13.47 27.04
N GLY A 9 20.66 -14.19 26.18
CA GLY A 9 21.37 -13.62 25.02
C GLY A 9 20.42 -13.24 23.87
N VAL A 10 19.40 -14.06 23.63
CA VAL A 10 18.45 -13.85 22.50
C VAL A 10 17.50 -12.68 22.74
N ARG A 11 17.20 -12.35 24.00
CA ARG A 11 16.33 -11.21 24.34
C ARG A 11 17.00 -9.84 24.21
N GLN A 12 18.33 -9.75 24.14
CA GLN A 12 19.04 -8.47 23.98
C GLN A 12 19.20 -8.02 22.53
N GLN A 13 19.13 -8.92 21.55
CA GLN A 13 19.21 -8.55 20.12
C GLN A 13 17.86 -8.09 19.53
N ALA A 14 16.73 -8.37 20.18
CA ALA A 14 15.41 -7.99 19.68
C ALA A 14 15.00 -6.52 19.98
N ALA A 15 15.82 -5.74 20.67
CA ALA A 15 15.46 -4.39 21.14
C ALA A 15 15.92 -3.23 20.23
N TYR A 16 16.59 -3.51 19.11
CA TYR A 16 17.46 -2.52 18.45
C TYR A 16 17.11 -2.09 17.01
N ALA A 17 16.08 -2.63 16.35
CA ALA A 17 15.97 -2.40 14.90
C ALA A 17 15.28 -1.07 14.49
N TRP A 18 14.39 -0.50 15.31
CA TRP A 18 13.53 0.61 14.86
C TRP A 18 13.30 1.66 15.94
N ARG A 19 14.34 2.40 16.32
CA ARG A 19 14.23 3.52 17.27
C ARG A 19 14.28 4.87 16.55
N ILE A 20 13.39 5.78 16.90
CA ILE A 20 13.41 7.16 16.39
C ILE A 20 14.53 7.95 17.06
N PHE A 21 14.75 7.76 18.37
CA PHE A 21 15.71 8.53 19.17
C PHE A 21 16.85 7.67 19.73
N LYS A 22 18.01 8.29 19.95
CA LYS A 22 19.15 7.65 20.62
C LYS A 22 18.95 7.61 22.14
N GLY A 23 18.54 6.47 22.67
CA GLY A 23 18.43 6.26 24.12
C GLY A 23 17.61 7.36 24.81
N ASN A 24 18.22 8.04 25.80
CA ASN A 24 17.60 9.13 26.55
C ASN A 24 17.88 10.54 25.99
N THR A 25 18.49 10.66 24.80
CA THR A 25 18.75 11.98 24.18
C THR A 25 17.60 12.40 23.27
N ASN A 26 17.58 13.67 22.87
CA ASN A 26 16.66 14.17 21.84
C ASN A 26 17.26 14.07 20.42
N GLU A 27 18.36 13.34 20.24
CA GLU A 27 18.95 13.12 18.93
C GLU A 27 18.30 11.96 18.20
N PHE A 28 18.10 12.12 16.88
CA PHE A 28 17.60 11.04 16.05
C PHE A 28 18.59 9.87 15.97
N HIS A 29 18.05 8.66 16.01
CA HIS A 29 18.83 7.43 15.81
C HIS A 29 19.34 7.34 14.37
N GLY A 30 20.50 6.70 14.18
CA GLY A 30 21.10 6.52 12.86
C GLY A 30 20.18 5.82 11.87
N ASP A 31 19.44 4.80 12.32
CA ASP A 31 18.51 4.06 11.46
C ASP A 31 17.32 4.89 11.00
N PHE A 32 16.78 5.74 11.90
CA PHE A 32 15.72 6.67 11.53
C PHE A 32 16.21 7.69 10.50
N LEU A 33 17.44 8.21 10.65
CA LEU A 33 18.05 9.10 9.66
C LEU A 33 18.27 8.40 8.32
N ARG A 34 18.73 7.15 8.32
CA ARG A 34 18.89 6.35 7.09
C ARG A 34 17.55 6.10 6.40
N ALA A 35 16.50 5.76 7.15
CA ALA A 35 15.17 5.57 6.61
C ALA A 35 14.59 6.86 6.01
N LYS A 36 14.77 8.00 6.68
CA LYS A 36 14.45 9.32 6.10
C LYS A 36 15.24 9.60 4.82
N GLN A 37 16.51 9.22 4.79
CA GLN A 37 17.34 9.41 3.60
C GLN A 37 16.87 8.56 2.42
N GLN A 38 16.32 7.37 2.65
CA GLN A 38 15.68 6.57 1.59
C GLN A 38 14.46 7.28 1.00
N ILE A 39 13.63 7.91 1.84
CA ILE A 39 12.50 8.74 1.35
C ILE A 39 13.01 9.91 0.51
N ASN A 40 14.09 10.58 0.94
CA ASN A 40 14.70 11.67 0.17
C ASN A 40 15.25 11.18 -1.18
N GLN A 41 15.82 9.98 -1.24
CA GLN A 41 16.27 9.37 -2.50
C GLN A 41 15.09 9.12 -3.45
N TRP A 42 13.96 8.63 -2.94
CA TRP A 42 12.76 8.48 -3.76
C TRP A 42 12.20 9.83 -4.22
N LYS A 43 12.13 10.82 -3.33
CA LYS A 43 11.74 12.20 -3.70
C LYS A 43 12.61 12.73 -4.84
N ALA A 44 13.94 12.63 -4.69
CA ALA A 44 14.89 13.05 -5.70
C ALA A 44 14.71 12.28 -7.02
N TRP A 45 14.47 10.98 -6.96
CA TRP A 45 14.21 10.16 -8.15
C TRP A 45 12.96 10.64 -8.90
N PHE A 46 11.91 11.03 -8.18
CA PHE A 46 10.66 11.55 -8.74
C PHE A 46 10.71 13.02 -9.20
N LEU A 47 11.81 13.75 -8.96
CA LEU A 47 12.01 15.10 -9.54
C LEU A 47 12.28 15.03 -11.04
N SER A 48 12.71 13.88 -11.57
CA SER A 48 12.82 13.66 -13.02
C SER A 48 11.46 13.37 -13.62
N ASP A 49 11.03 14.19 -14.58
CA ASP A 49 9.78 13.98 -15.33
C ASP A 49 9.77 12.65 -16.09
N GLN A 50 10.94 12.19 -16.56
CA GLN A 50 11.08 10.89 -17.21
C GLN A 50 10.80 9.74 -16.23
N ASN A 51 11.35 9.83 -15.01
CA ASN A 51 11.12 8.81 -13.98
C ASN A 51 9.65 8.82 -13.52
N LYS A 52 9.09 10.01 -13.32
CA LYS A 52 7.69 10.19 -12.95
C LYS A 52 6.75 9.62 -14.01
N SER A 53 6.92 10.01 -15.27
CA SER A 53 6.10 9.50 -16.38
C SER A 53 6.27 7.98 -16.57
N GLY A 54 7.50 7.47 -16.47
CA GLY A 54 7.78 6.03 -16.51
C GLY A 54 7.04 5.27 -15.41
N PHE A 55 7.12 5.75 -14.16
CA PHE A 55 6.37 5.16 -13.05
C PHE A 55 4.86 5.22 -13.27
N LEU A 56 4.32 6.37 -13.68
CA LEU A 56 2.88 6.52 -13.94
C LEU A 56 2.39 5.59 -15.04
N ALA A 57 3.19 5.33 -16.07
CA ALA A 57 2.88 4.34 -17.10
C ALA A 57 2.75 2.92 -16.50
N THR A 58 3.57 2.56 -15.50
CA THR A 58 3.48 1.24 -14.84
C THR A 58 2.19 1.02 -14.06
N VAL A 59 1.56 2.10 -13.58
CA VAL A 59 0.30 2.09 -12.81
C VAL A 59 -0.89 2.63 -13.60
N SER A 60 -0.76 2.81 -14.90
CA SER A 60 -1.82 3.33 -15.78
C SER A 60 -3.12 2.50 -15.73
N ALA A 61 -3.00 1.19 -15.47
CA ALA A 61 -4.12 0.27 -15.28
C ALA A 61 -5.12 0.69 -14.19
N VAL A 62 -4.66 1.41 -13.17
CA VAL A 62 -5.50 1.91 -12.06
C VAL A 62 -5.85 3.40 -12.20
N GLN A 63 -5.38 4.08 -13.26
CA GLN A 63 -5.72 5.47 -13.55
C GLN A 63 -7.04 5.55 -14.33
N VAL A 64 -8.10 5.06 -13.69
CA VAL A 64 -9.41 4.93 -14.30
C VAL A 64 -10.43 5.83 -13.59
N PRO A 65 -11.41 6.40 -14.32
CA PRO A 65 -11.60 6.28 -15.77
C PRO A 65 -10.55 7.08 -16.57
N GLN A 66 -10.39 6.81 -17.87
CA GLN A 66 -9.28 7.34 -18.70
C GLN A 66 -9.12 8.87 -18.68
N HIS A 67 -10.20 9.64 -18.45
CA HIS A 67 -10.11 11.09 -18.31
C HIS A 67 -9.33 11.53 -17.05
N MET A 68 -9.27 10.69 -16.02
CA MET A 68 -8.47 10.94 -14.81
C MET A 68 -6.98 10.72 -15.03
N ALA A 69 -6.56 9.99 -16.08
CA ALA A 69 -5.14 9.78 -16.39
C ALA A 69 -4.40 11.09 -16.73
N ARG A 70 -5.14 12.15 -17.06
CA ARG A 70 -4.59 13.49 -17.34
C ARG A 70 -4.50 14.37 -16.08
N ASN A 71 -5.02 13.92 -14.95
CA ASN A 71 -5.01 14.71 -13.73
C ASN A 71 -3.59 14.83 -13.16
N PRO A 72 -3.21 16.00 -12.63
CA PRO A 72 -1.96 16.16 -11.92
C PRO A 72 -1.84 15.13 -10.80
N THR A 73 -0.80 14.30 -10.86
CA THR A 73 -0.50 13.31 -9.83
C THR A 73 0.61 13.83 -8.91
N TYR A 74 0.33 13.81 -7.61
CA TYR A 74 1.25 14.22 -6.55
C TYR A 74 1.61 13.01 -5.69
N ASN A 75 2.91 12.76 -5.54
CA ASN A 75 3.40 11.68 -4.69
C ASN A 75 3.32 12.10 -3.23
N LYS A 76 2.77 11.22 -2.39
CA LYS A 76 2.79 11.36 -0.93
C LYS A 76 3.63 10.23 -0.35
N TYR A 77 4.44 10.56 0.64
CA TYR A 77 5.39 9.66 1.26
C TYR A 77 5.00 9.43 2.71
N VAL A 78 5.06 8.18 3.14
CA VAL A 78 4.81 7.81 4.53
C VAL A 78 5.96 6.94 5.00
N LEU A 79 6.61 7.34 6.10
CA LEU A 79 7.59 6.52 6.79
C LEU A 79 6.93 5.90 8.02
N VAL A 80 6.77 4.58 7.99
CA VAL A 80 6.34 3.80 9.16
C VAL A 80 7.59 3.42 9.95
N PHE A 81 7.77 3.98 11.14
CA PHE A 81 8.98 3.74 11.93
C PHE A 81 8.74 3.91 13.43
N GLY A 82 9.36 3.04 14.23
CA GLY A 82 9.36 3.12 15.68
C GLY A 82 8.00 2.95 16.35
N ARG A 83 7.97 3.29 17.64
CA ARG A 83 6.77 3.16 18.49
C ARG A 83 6.36 4.49 19.07
N ARG A 84 5.06 4.66 19.32
CA ARG A 84 4.54 5.93 19.84
C ARG A 84 5.10 6.27 21.22
N ALA A 85 5.37 5.25 22.03
CA ALA A 85 5.95 5.38 23.37
C ALA A 85 7.30 6.13 23.38
N GLU A 86 8.04 6.19 22.26
CA GLU A 86 9.33 6.88 22.18
C GLU A 86 9.22 8.41 22.34
N TYR A 87 8.06 9.00 22.03
CA TYR A 87 7.82 10.45 22.10
C TYR A 87 6.45 10.85 22.69
N ALA A 88 5.58 9.90 23.07
CA ALA A 88 4.28 10.21 23.65
C ALA A 88 4.39 11.06 24.93
N GLY A 89 5.34 10.76 25.82
CA GLY A 89 5.54 11.47 27.09
C GLY A 89 6.57 12.60 27.04
N ASN A 90 7.10 12.95 25.86
CA ASN A 90 8.16 13.95 25.72
C ASN A 90 7.79 14.94 24.60
N GLU A 91 7.42 16.16 24.98
CA GLU A 91 6.98 17.18 24.03
C GLU A 91 8.05 17.60 23.03
N ASP A 92 9.31 17.71 23.45
CA ASP A 92 10.41 18.09 22.58
C ASP A 92 10.61 17.05 21.48
N ARG A 93 10.61 15.76 21.85
CA ARG A 93 10.67 14.66 20.89
C ARG A 93 9.48 14.68 19.93
N ARG A 94 8.27 14.95 20.43
CA ARG A 94 7.08 15.08 19.59
C ARG A 94 7.22 16.24 18.58
N ARG A 95 7.73 17.39 19.02
CA ARG A 95 7.99 18.55 18.16
C ARG A 95 9.07 18.24 17.13
N LEU A 96 10.13 17.52 17.49
CA LEU A 96 11.18 17.09 16.57
C LEU A 96 10.65 16.15 15.47
N VAL A 97 9.84 15.15 15.84
CA VAL A 97 9.20 14.26 14.84
C VAL A 97 8.31 15.08 13.92
N LYS A 98 7.48 15.98 14.46
CA LYS A 98 6.59 16.83 13.66
C LYS A 98 7.37 17.77 12.73
N ALA A 99 8.49 18.34 13.18
CA ALA A 99 9.35 19.20 12.38
C ALA A 99 10.10 18.43 11.27
N ALA A 100 10.23 17.11 11.41
CA ALA A 100 10.80 16.24 10.38
C ALA A 100 9.80 15.88 9.27
N GLU A 101 8.51 16.17 9.44
CA GLU A 101 7.48 15.97 8.43
C GLU A 101 7.36 17.17 7.48
N THR A 102 6.81 16.93 6.30
CA THR A 102 6.43 17.96 5.33
C THR A 102 4.99 17.71 4.83
N ASP A 103 4.46 18.58 3.97
CA ASP A 103 3.09 18.43 3.45
C ASP A 103 2.91 17.18 2.57
N ASP A 104 4.00 16.69 1.99
CA ASP A 104 4.08 15.48 1.18
C ASP A 104 4.73 14.29 1.92
N PHE A 105 5.20 14.46 3.16
CA PHE A 105 5.88 13.41 3.92
C PHE A 105 5.41 13.32 5.37
N LYS A 106 4.89 12.15 5.76
CA LYS A 106 4.42 11.90 7.13
C LYS A 106 5.15 10.73 7.78
N ILE A 107 5.33 10.84 9.09
CA ILE A 107 5.98 9.82 9.91
C ILE A 107 4.90 9.23 10.82
N ILE A 108 4.70 7.93 10.70
CA ILE A 108 3.75 7.20 11.56
C ILE A 108 4.46 6.05 12.27
N THR A 109 3.94 5.67 13.42
CA THR A 109 4.46 4.54 14.20
C THR A 109 3.66 3.29 13.91
N PHE A 110 4.25 2.12 14.20
CA PHE A 110 3.56 0.84 14.00
C PHE A 110 2.26 0.75 14.81
N ASP A 111 2.26 1.27 16.04
CA ASP A 111 1.10 1.27 16.91
C ASP A 111 -0.05 2.10 16.30
N SER A 112 0.26 3.22 15.62
CA SER A 112 -0.73 4.03 14.90
C SER A 112 -1.37 3.32 13.71
N LEU A 113 -0.69 2.35 13.08
CA LEU A 113 -1.27 1.58 11.99
C LEU A 113 -2.31 0.59 12.48
N ALA A 114 -2.02 -0.06 13.61
CA ALA A 114 -2.88 -1.06 14.22
C ALA A 114 -4.17 -0.44 14.79
N GLU A 115 -4.09 0.81 15.24
CA GLU A 115 -5.26 1.54 15.72
C GLU A 115 -6.27 1.82 14.60
N GLY A 116 -7.53 1.51 14.88
CA GLY A 116 -8.65 1.78 13.98
C GLY A 116 -8.75 0.85 12.77
N LEU A 117 -7.99 -0.26 12.70
CA LEU A 117 -8.13 -1.25 11.63
C LEU A 117 -9.57 -1.76 11.49
N SER A 118 -10.26 -1.99 12.61
CA SER A 118 -11.65 -2.46 12.63
C SER A 118 -12.67 -1.46 12.06
N GLN A 119 -12.30 -0.18 11.95
CA GLN A 119 -13.17 0.89 11.42
C GLN A 119 -12.83 1.25 9.96
N LYS A 120 -11.75 0.70 9.41
CA LYS A 120 -11.31 0.98 8.04
C LYS A 120 -12.04 0.05 7.07
N LYS A 121 -12.35 0.60 5.90
CA LYS A 121 -12.89 -0.20 4.79
C LYS A 121 -11.84 -1.21 4.35
N GLU A 122 -12.30 -2.40 4.00
CA GLU A 122 -11.46 -3.39 3.35
C GLU A 122 -10.91 -2.82 2.03
N LEU A 123 -9.66 -3.18 1.72
CA LEU A 123 -8.98 -2.74 0.50
C LEU A 123 -8.59 -3.97 -0.30
N THR A 124 -8.82 -3.90 -1.61
CA THR A 124 -8.30 -4.89 -2.54
C THR A 124 -6.80 -4.66 -2.72
N VAL A 125 -6.00 -5.66 -2.34
CA VAL A 125 -4.55 -5.64 -2.58
C VAL A 125 -4.25 -6.36 -3.89
N GLY A 126 -3.46 -5.73 -4.74
CA GLY A 126 -2.99 -6.30 -6.00
C GLY A 126 -1.47 -6.25 -6.11
N SER A 127 -0.87 -7.32 -6.63
CA SER A 127 0.55 -7.36 -7.00
C SER A 127 0.71 -7.05 -8.48
N ARG A 128 1.46 -5.99 -8.83
CA ARG A 128 1.71 -5.64 -10.23
C ARG A 128 2.82 -6.52 -10.82
N HIS A 129 2.49 -7.23 -11.89
CA HIS A 129 3.42 -7.88 -12.80
C HIS A 129 3.45 -7.15 -14.14
N ASN A 130 4.42 -7.44 -15.00
CA ASN A 130 4.58 -6.76 -16.29
C ASN A 130 3.31 -6.79 -17.16
N GLN A 131 2.54 -7.89 -17.11
CA GLN A 131 1.37 -8.11 -17.98
C GLN A 131 0.01 -8.02 -17.26
N PHE A 132 -0.02 -8.11 -15.94
CA PHE A 132 -1.26 -8.13 -15.15
C PHE A 132 -1.06 -7.62 -13.74
N ILE A 133 -2.17 -7.29 -13.09
CA ILE A 133 -2.26 -7.12 -11.63
C ILE A 133 -2.89 -8.38 -11.06
N ASP A 134 -2.18 -9.06 -10.17
CA ASP A 134 -2.70 -10.23 -9.46
C ASP A 134 -3.45 -9.77 -8.21
N ILE A 135 -4.77 -9.91 -8.23
CA ILE A 135 -5.64 -9.59 -7.12
C ILE A 135 -5.50 -10.69 -6.07
N LEU A 136 -5.10 -10.29 -4.86
CA LEU A 136 -4.78 -11.21 -3.77
C LEU A 136 -6.00 -11.57 -2.92
N ALA A 137 -7.08 -10.79 -3.02
CA ALA A 137 -8.33 -11.07 -2.33
C ALA A 137 -9.11 -12.21 -3.01
N ASP A 138 -9.84 -12.98 -2.20
CA ASP A 138 -10.81 -13.98 -2.67
C ASP A 138 -12.25 -13.44 -2.69
N GLU A 139 -12.46 -12.25 -2.13
CA GLU A 139 -13.73 -11.54 -2.00
C GLU A 139 -13.84 -10.38 -3.00
N ILE A 140 -15.06 -9.96 -3.33
CA ILE A 140 -15.30 -8.76 -4.13
C ILE A 140 -15.49 -7.59 -3.16
N THR A 141 -14.44 -6.80 -2.96
CA THR A 141 -14.48 -5.61 -2.09
C THR A 141 -15.23 -4.45 -2.73
N ASP A 142 -15.05 -4.26 -4.04
CA ASP A 142 -15.68 -3.20 -4.82
C ASP A 142 -15.89 -3.66 -6.26
N ALA A 143 -17.15 -3.69 -6.69
CA ALA A 143 -17.52 -4.04 -8.05
C ALA A 143 -17.14 -2.96 -9.07
N GLY A 144 -17.02 -1.70 -8.65
CA GLY A 144 -16.62 -0.58 -9.51
C GLY A 144 -15.23 -0.76 -10.09
N MET A 145 -14.31 -1.40 -9.36
CA MET A 145 -12.97 -1.74 -9.87
C MET A 145 -13.04 -2.51 -11.19
N TYR A 146 -13.93 -3.50 -11.28
CA TYR A 146 -14.10 -4.35 -12.46
C TYR A 146 -14.88 -3.68 -13.60
N ALA A 147 -15.59 -2.59 -13.30
CA ALA A 147 -16.26 -1.77 -14.30
C ALA A 147 -15.29 -0.80 -14.98
N TRP A 148 -14.34 -0.26 -14.22
CA TRP A 148 -13.44 0.78 -14.70
C TRP A 148 -12.10 0.24 -15.23
N MET A 149 -11.56 -0.80 -14.60
CA MET A 149 -10.32 -1.42 -15.05
C MET A 149 -10.59 -2.38 -16.21
N GLU A 150 -9.65 -2.46 -17.12
CA GLU A 150 -9.72 -3.41 -18.23
C GLU A 150 -9.48 -4.85 -17.70
N PRO A 151 -10.48 -5.76 -17.74
CA PRO A 151 -10.39 -7.04 -17.04
C PRO A 151 -9.25 -7.93 -17.53
N THR A 152 -8.86 -7.80 -18.80
CA THR A 152 -7.71 -8.54 -19.36
C THR A 152 -6.39 -8.18 -18.68
N GLN A 153 -6.30 -7.06 -17.95
CA GLN A 153 -5.14 -6.67 -17.16
C GLN A 153 -5.15 -7.27 -15.74
N LEU A 154 -6.16 -8.05 -15.36
CA LEU A 154 -6.29 -8.63 -14.03
C LEU A 154 -6.05 -10.13 -14.04
N ARG A 155 -5.49 -10.63 -12.94
CA ARG A 155 -5.48 -12.04 -12.56
C ARG A 155 -6.16 -12.20 -11.21
N VAL A 156 -7.00 -13.21 -11.07
CA VAL A 156 -7.78 -13.49 -9.85
C VAL A 156 -7.62 -14.95 -9.43
N SER A 157 -7.92 -15.25 -8.16
CA SER A 157 -8.05 -16.63 -7.69
C SER A 157 -9.28 -17.32 -8.29
N LYS A 158 -9.33 -18.66 -8.22
CA LYS A 158 -10.53 -19.42 -8.62
C LYS A 158 -11.75 -19.06 -7.77
N ALA A 159 -11.56 -18.84 -6.47
CA ALA A 159 -12.64 -18.46 -5.56
C ALA A 159 -13.24 -17.10 -5.95
N LEU A 160 -12.40 -16.11 -6.23
CA LEU A 160 -12.83 -14.81 -6.71
C LEU A 160 -13.48 -14.90 -8.10
N HIS A 161 -12.93 -15.71 -9.01
CA HIS A 161 -13.51 -15.93 -10.34
C HIS A 161 -14.95 -16.46 -10.29
N GLU A 162 -15.24 -17.46 -9.45
CA GLU A 162 -16.61 -17.97 -9.27
C GLU A 162 -17.56 -16.91 -8.70
N ARG A 163 -17.06 -16.02 -7.84
CA ARG A 163 -17.85 -14.90 -7.32
C ARG A 163 -18.15 -13.86 -8.41
N LEU A 164 -17.16 -13.52 -9.23
CA LEU A 164 -17.37 -12.64 -10.39
C LEU A 164 -18.42 -13.23 -11.33
N ARG A 165 -18.39 -14.54 -11.56
CA ARG A 165 -19.34 -15.25 -12.43
C ARG A 165 -20.79 -15.21 -11.93
N LYS A 166 -21.00 -15.15 -10.61
CA LYS A 166 -22.34 -14.98 -10.02
C LYS A 166 -22.94 -13.60 -10.32
N GLY A 167 -22.11 -12.61 -10.66
CA GLY A 167 -22.55 -11.26 -10.96
C GLY A 167 -23.17 -10.56 -9.76
N GLY A 168 -24.17 -9.71 -10.03
CA GLY A 168 -24.97 -9.05 -9.00
C GLY A 168 -24.49 -7.65 -8.61
N SER A 169 -23.66 -7.00 -9.43
CA SER A 169 -23.33 -5.59 -9.24
C SER A 169 -24.35 -4.66 -9.92
N ASN A 170 -24.46 -3.44 -9.39
CA ASN A 170 -25.18 -2.35 -10.05
C ASN A 170 -24.30 -1.64 -11.11
N HIS A 171 -23.12 -2.19 -11.41
CA HIS A 171 -22.19 -1.63 -12.38
C HIS A 171 -22.36 -2.30 -13.74
N PHE A 172 -22.43 -1.48 -14.77
CA PHE A 172 -22.59 -1.95 -16.14
C PHE A 172 -21.65 -1.21 -17.06
N VAL A 173 -21.19 -1.90 -18.09
CA VAL A 173 -20.27 -1.41 -19.09
C VAL A 173 -20.79 -1.76 -20.47
N LEU A 174 -20.40 -0.98 -21.47
CA LEU A 174 -20.70 -1.28 -22.87
C LEU A 174 -19.73 -2.36 -23.36
N GLY A 175 -20.29 -3.46 -23.86
CA GLY A 175 -19.55 -4.49 -24.57
C GLY A 175 -19.10 -4.01 -25.95
N ASN A 176 -18.23 -4.80 -26.58
CA ASN A 176 -17.75 -4.53 -27.95
C ASN A 176 -18.88 -4.62 -29.00
N ASP A 177 -19.96 -5.31 -28.66
CA ASP A 177 -21.21 -5.43 -29.40
C ASP A 177 -22.15 -4.22 -29.20
N GLY A 178 -21.74 -3.22 -28.42
CA GLY A 178 -22.55 -2.07 -28.05
C GLY A 178 -23.65 -2.39 -27.03
N GLN A 179 -23.72 -3.63 -26.54
CA GLN A 179 -24.73 -4.04 -25.57
C GLN A 179 -24.26 -3.75 -24.15
N ARG A 180 -25.22 -3.46 -23.27
CA ARG A 180 -24.95 -3.25 -21.85
C ARG A 180 -24.69 -4.60 -21.17
N GLN A 181 -23.50 -4.76 -20.60
CA GLN A 181 -23.09 -5.95 -19.87
C GLN A 181 -22.85 -5.62 -18.40
N GLU A 182 -23.24 -6.52 -17.50
CA GLU A 182 -22.96 -6.40 -16.07
C GLU A 182 -21.45 -6.59 -15.82
N ALA A 183 -20.87 -5.69 -15.01
CA ALA A 183 -19.42 -5.51 -14.95
C ALA A 183 -18.69 -6.75 -14.41
N LEU A 184 -19.24 -7.42 -13.39
CA LEU A 184 -18.61 -8.61 -12.81
C LEU A 184 -18.67 -9.80 -13.77
N SER A 185 -19.81 -10.00 -14.43
CA SER A 185 -19.98 -11.05 -15.44
C SER A 185 -19.04 -10.85 -16.63
N ARG A 186 -18.87 -9.60 -17.11
CA ARG A 186 -17.86 -9.29 -18.15
C ARG A 186 -16.45 -9.53 -17.62
N ALA A 187 -16.16 -9.15 -16.39
CA ALA A 187 -14.84 -9.40 -15.82
C ALA A 187 -14.55 -10.90 -15.76
N ALA A 188 -15.50 -11.72 -15.30
CA ALA A 188 -15.35 -13.17 -15.22
C ALA A 188 -14.99 -13.84 -16.56
N SER A 189 -15.44 -13.29 -17.69
CA SER A 189 -15.12 -13.84 -19.01
C SER A 189 -13.75 -13.44 -19.57
N LEU A 190 -13.12 -12.42 -19.00
CA LEU A 190 -11.90 -11.80 -19.54
C LEU A 190 -10.70 -11.84 -18.59
N VAL A 191 -10.91 -11.95 -17.27
CA VAL A 191 -9.83 -12.02 -16.28
C VAL A 191 -9.03 -13.31 -16.43
N ARG A 192 -7.74 -13.22 -16.12
CA ARG A 192 -6.88 -14.40 -16.00
C ARG A 192 -7.20 -15.13 -14.70
N VAL A 193 -7.27 -16.45 -14.74
CA VAL A 193 -7.46 -17.27 -13.53
C VAL A 193 -6.12 -17.86 -13.10
N ARG A 194 -5.79 -17.74 -11.82
CA ARG A 194 -4.56 -18.30 -11.25
C ARG A 194 -4.53 -19.84 -11.45
N PRO A 195 -3.41 -20.41 -11.97
CA PRO A 195 -3.23 -21.86 -11.99
C PRO A 195 -3.13 -22.39 -10.56
N ASN A 196 -3.61 -23.62 -10.34
CA ASN A 196 -3.48 -24.30 -9.06
C ASN A 196 -2.02 -24.58 -8.71
#